data_AF-A0A1Q7HEL1-F1
#
_entry.id   AF-A0A1Q7HEL1-F1
#
_cell.length_a   1.000
_cell.length_b   1.000
_cell.length_c   1.000
_cell.angle_alpha   90.00
_cell.angle_beta   90.00
_cell.angle_gamma   90.00
#
_symmetry.space_group_name_H-M   'P 1'
#
loop_
_entity.id
_entity.type
_entity.pdbx_description
1 polymer ?
#
loop_
_entity_poly.entity_id
_entity_poly.type
_entity_poly.pdbx_seq_one_letter_code
_entity_poly.pdbx_strand_id
1 'polypeptide(L)'
;MLYFNPQVDQTSGDEQKKKKKDKVRSAWISFVGRIVAQIIGAAASIVFGVLILHKYQGSQGGSGKSASGVAVVQAAAERPAPVRARRHSGELALVVLPLQNFSGDAQQDAVTDSMTEALTAALSQMSGLRVISRTSAMPYKNRQKTAVEIARELDVDWLLEGSVTRSGDRVRVTAQLVDASADEHLWAHAYDRTVGDLLMVQGEVAAAIARDVARARAGGQ
;
A
#
# COMPACT_ATOMS: atom_id res chain seq x y z
N MET A 1 64.45 -31.52 -5.45
CA MET A 1 63.00 -31.80 -5.30
C MET A 1 62.36 -30.48 -4.83
N LEU A 2 61.85 -29.66 -5.74
CA LEU A 2 61.28 -28.34 -5.41
C LEU A 2 59.77 -28.49 -5.22
N TYR A 3 59.28 -28.14 -4.02
CA TYR A 3 57.87 -28.15 -3.65
C TYR A 3 57.17 -26.93 -4.28
N PHE A 4 56.25 -27.17 -5.21
CA PHE A 4 55.34 -26.17 -5.77
C PHE A 4 54.12 -26.07 -4.84
N ASN A 5 53.93 -24.93 -4.19
CA ASN A 5 52.77 -24.66 -3.33
C ASN A 5 51.75 -23.81 -4.10
N PRO A 6 50.60 -24.34 -4.52
CA PRO A 6 49.60 -23.56 -5.24
C PRO A 6 48.72 -22.83 -4.22
N GLN A 7 49.05 -21.56 -3.95
CA GLN A 7 48.08 -20.65 -3.34
C GLN A 7 46.99 -20.39 -4.39
N VAL A 8 45.88 -21.11 -4.25
CA VAL A 8 44.65 -20.85 -5.01
C VAL A 8 44.25 -19.40 -4.72
N ASP A 9 44.17 -18.60 -5.78
CA ASP A 9 43.78 -17.20 -5.73
C ASP A 9 42.31 -17.06 -5.29
N GLN A 10 42.10 -17.06 -3.97
CA GLN A 10 40.80 -16.86 -3.34
C GLN A 10 40.38 -15.37 -3.33
N THR A 11 41.26 -14.46 -3.74
CA THR A 11 41.00 -13.01 -3.67
C THR A 11 39.92 -12.57 -4.66
N SER A 12 39.83 -13.22 -5.82
CA SER A 12 38.86 -12.90 -6.88
C SER A 12 37.41 -13.22 -6.49
N GLY A 13 37.19 -14.28 -5.71
CA GLY A 13 35.84 -14.69 -5.28
C GLY A 13 35.25 -13.78 -4.22
N ASP A 14 36.06 -13.34 -3.27
CA ASP A 14 35.63 -12.46 -2.18
C ASP A 14 35.41 -11.02 -2.65
N GLU A 15 36.19 -10.56 -3.63
CA GLU A 15 36.00 -9.24 -4.23
C GLU A 15 34.67 -9.15 -5.01
N GLN A 16 34.25 -10.23 -5.69
CA GLN A 16 32.96 -10.28 -6.37
C GLN A 16 31.77 -10.30 -5.41
N LYS A 17 31.87 -11.05 -4.30
CA LYS A 17 30.84 -11.06 -3.25
C LYS A 17 30.68 -9.68 -2.61
N LYS A 18 31.79 -8.97 -2.39
CA LYS A 18 31.80 -7.61 -1.85
C LYS A 18 31.11 -6.63 -2.80
N LYS A 19 31.45 -6.65 -4.10
CA LYS A 19 30.80 -5.83 -5.14
C LYS A 19 29.28 -6.06 -5.22
N LYS A 20 28.83 -7.32 -5.12
CA LYS A 20 27.39 -7.64 -5.13
C LYS A 20 26.69 -7.13 -3.87
N LYS A 21 27.29 -7.31 -2.69
CA LYS A 21 26.75 -6.81 -1.41
C LYS A 21 26.67 -5.29 -1.40
N ASP A 22 27.70 -4.60 -1.90
CA ASP A 22 27.74 -3.14 -1.94
C ASP A 22 26.74 -2.57 -2.95
N LYS A 23 26.49 -3.26 -4.07
CA LYS A 23 25.43 -2.89 -5.03
C LYS A 23 24.03 -3.05 -4.44
N VAL A 24 23.80 -4.07 -3.62
CA VAL A 24 22.52 -4.27 -2.92
C VAL A 24 22.34 -3.21 -1.83
N ARG A 25 23.40 -2.89 -1.08
CA ARG A 25 23.38 -1.84 -0.06
C ARG A 25 23.16 -0.46 -0.66
N SER A 26 23.80 -0.14 -1.79
CA SER A 26 23.59 1.16 -2.47
C SER A 26 22.18 1.29 -3.05
N ALA A 27 21.63 0.21 -3.62
CA ALA A 27 20.24 0.18 -4.05
C ALA A 27 19.26 0.39 -2.88
N TRP A 28 19.51 -0.25 -1.72
CA TRP A 28 18.71 -0.09 -0.51
C TRP A 28 18.80 1.34 0.08
N ILE A 29 19.98 1.96 0.09
CA ILE A 29 20.18 3.35 0.54
C ILE A 29 19.43 4.33 -0.38
N SER A 30 19.43 4.08 -1.70
CA SER A 30 18.66 4.91 -2.65
C SER A 30 17.14 4.73 -2.50
N PHE A 31 16.68 3.56 -2.05
CA PHE A 31 15.26 3.26 -1.81
C PHE A 31 14.76 3.94 -0.52
N VAL A 32 15.50 3.81 0.58
CA VAL A 32 15.18 4.47 1.86
C VAL A 32 15.29 5.99 1.74
N GLY A 33 16.30 6.51 1.04
CA GLY A 33 16.47 7.94 0.80
C GLY A 33 15.32 8.58 0.01
N ARG A 34 14.72 7.86 -0.94
CA ARG A 34 13.55 8.33 -1.71
C ARG A 34 12.28 8.40 -0.85
N ILE A 35 12.10 7.47 0.08
CA ILE A 35 10.97 7.48 1.02
C ILE A 35 11.09 8.65 2.01
N VAL A 36 12.28 8.89 2.56
CA VAL A 36 12.51 10.01 3.51
C VAL A 36 12.42 11.38 2.80
N ALA A 37 12.88 11.50 1.56
CA ALA A 37 12.80 12.76 0.79
C ALA A 37 11.35 13.18 0.47
N GLN A 38 10.42 12.24 0.34
CA GLN A 38 9.02 12.54 0.03
C GLN A 38 8.22 13.02 1.26
N ILE A 39 8.70 12.74 2.47
CA ILE A 39 8.06 13.14 3.74
C ILE A 39 8.61 14.50 4.23
N ILE A 40 9.87 14.82 3.94
CA ILE A 40 10.49 16.09 4.40
C ILE A 40 10.31 17.24 3.39
N GLY A 41 10.02 16.95 2.12
CA GLY A 41 9.87 17.96 1.06
C GLY A 41 8.55 18.73 0.98
N ALA A 42 7.55 18.44 1.83
CA ALA A 42 6.25 19.13 1.81
C ALA A 42 5.98 19.99 3.06
N ALA A 43 6.90 20.04 4.03
CA ALA A 43 6.76 20.88 5.23
C ALA A 43 7.26 22.32 5.05
N ALA A 44 7.90 22.66 3.91
CA ALA A 44 8.45 24.00 3.66
C ALA A 44 7.62 24.89 2.69
N SER A 45 6.57 24.38 2.05
CA SER A 45 5.79 25.17 1.06
C SER A 45 4.44 25.67 1.55
N ILE A 46 3.95 25.20 2.70
CA ILE A 46 2.62 25.59 3.21
C ILE A 46 2.64 26.95 3.93
N VAL A 47 3.81 27.47 4.29
CA VAL A 47 3.91 28.77 4.98
C VAL A 47 3.81 29.97 4.03
N PHE A 48 4.11 29.82 2.73
CA PHE A 48 4.10 30.94 1.78
C PHE A 48 2.72 31.17 1.12
N GLY A 49 1.90 30.12 0.98
CA GLY A 49 0.56 30.23 0.34
C GLY A 49 -0.52 30.84 1.23
N VAL A 50 -0.37 30.80 2.55
CA VAL A 50 -1.38 31.25 3.52
C VAL A 50 -1.28 32.76 3.85
N LEU A 51 -0.21 33.44 3.44
CA LEU A 51 0.00 34.86 3.74
C LEU A 51 -0.45 35.86 2.65
N ILE A 52 -0.86 35.40 1.47
CA ILE A 52 -1.30 36.30 0.37
C ILE A 52 -2.83 36.48 0.28
N LEU A 53 -3.63 35.75 1.05
CA LEU A 53 -5.10 35.90 1.00
C LEU A 53 -5.68 36.91 2.02
N HIS A 54 -4.88 37.48 2.93
CA HIS A 54 -5.39 38.39 3.96
C HIS A 54 -5.57 39.85 3.52
N LYS A 55 -5.30 40.19 2.26
CA LYS A 55 -5.29 41.59 1.77
C LYS A 55 -6.08 41.87 0.49
N TYR A 56 -7.08 41.05 0.18
CA TYR A 56 -8.02 41.33 -0.90
C TYR A 56 -9.48 41.44 -0.41
N GLN A 57 -9.68 42.13 0.72
CA GLN A 57 -10.93 42.82 0.98
C GLN A 57 -10.79 44.25 0.47
N GLY A 58 -11.30 44.47 -0.73
CA GLY A 58 -11.31 45.76 -1.39
C GLY A 58 -12.44 45.83 -2.41
N SER A 59 -13.60 46.29 -1.95
CA SER A 59 -14.59 47.15 -2.63
C SER A 59 -14.69 47.05 -4.15
N GLN A 60 -15.83 46.58 -4.68
CA GLN A 60 -16.88 47.31 -5.45
C GLN A 60 -18.14 46.41 -5.41
N GLY A 61 -19.39 46.83 -5.20
CA GLY A 61 -20.07 48.04 -5.65
C GLY A 61 -20.77 47.76 -6.99
N GLY A 62 -22.00 47.22 -6.99
CA GLY A 62 -22.73 46.97 -8.24
C GLY A 62 -24.09 46.28 -8.09
N SER A 63 -25.13 47.09 -8.07
CA SER A 63 -26.56 46.76 -8.07
C SER A 63 -27.03 45.91 -9.25
N GLY A 64 -28.00 45.00 -9.03
CA GLY A 64 -28.98 44.69 -10.07
C GLY A 64 -29.63 43.31 -10.03
N LYS A 65 -30.91 43.33 -9.64
CA LYS A 65 -32.04 42.54 -10.19
C LYS A 65 -32.33 41.14 -9.61
N SER A 66 -33.54 41.08 -9.04
CA SER A 66 -34.36 39.92 -8.69
C SER A 66 -34.39 38.82 -9.75
N ALA A 67 -34.40 37.56 -9.29
CA ALA A 67 -35.37 36.56 -9.75
C ALA A 67 -35.35 35.30 -8.84
N SER A 68 -36.55 34.93 -8.39
CA SER A 68 -36.99 33.58 -8.00
C SER A 68 -36.17 32.76 -7.00
N GLY A 69 -36.65 32.76 -5.75
CA GLY A 69 -36.30 31.74 -4.77
C GLY A 69 -36.86 30.38 -5.16
N VAL A 70 -35.97 29.46 -5.54
CA VAL A 70 -36.24 28.03 -5.49
C VAL A 70 -35.62 27.55 -4.19
N ALA A 71 -36.45 27.23 -3.21
CA ALA A 71 -36.01 26.58 -1.98
C ALA A 71 -35.49 25.17 -2.35
N VAL A 72 -34.17 25.02 -2.44
CA VAL A 72 -33.54 23.70 -2.49
C VAL A 72 -33.70 23.12 -1.10
N VAL A 73 -34.69 22.24 -0.93
CA VAL A 73 -34.77 21.38 0.26
C VAL A 73 -33.57 20.44 0.19
N GLN A 74 -32.51 20.81 0.91
CA GLN A 74 -31.34 19.97 1.07
C GLN A 74 -31.74 18.79 1.95
N ALA A 75 -32.23 17.72 1.32
CA ALA A 75 -32.34 16.42 1.96
C ALA A 75 -30.92 16.00 2.36
N ALA A 76 -30.60 16.19 3.64
CA ALA A 76 -29.44 15.57 4.25
C ALA A 76 -29.65 14.05 4.11
N ALA A 77 -28.99 13.45 3.12
CA ALA A 77 -28.91 12.01 3.01
C ALA A 77 -28.23 11.51 4.29
N GLU A 78 -29.03 11.00 5.23
CA GLU A 78 -28.54 10.22 6.35
C GLU A 78 -27.67 9.11 5.77
N ARG A 79 -26.35 9.23 5.95
CA ARG A 79 -25.43 8.16 5.57
C ARG A 79 -25.82 6.96 6.44
N PRO A 80 -26.24 5.82 5.85
CA PRO A 80 -26.55 4.65 6.66
C PRO A 80 -25.32 4.33 7.51
N ALA A 81 -25.53 4.16 8.81
CA ALA A 81 -24.47 3.75 9.71
C ALA A 81 -23.79 2.49 9.13
N PRO A 82 -22.45 2.42 9.11
CA PRO A 82 -21.76 1.24 8.59
C PRO A 82 -22.30 0.02 9.32
N VAL A 83 -22.79 -0.96 8.55
CA VAL A 83 -23.27 -2.23 9.09
C VAL A 83 -22.11 -2.86 9.85
N ARG A 84 -22.16 -2.81 11.18
CA ARG A 84 -21.18 -3.46 12.04
C ARG A 84 -21.38 -4.97 11.88
N ALA A 85 -20.54 -5.60 11.07
CA ALA A 85 -20.47 -7.06 11.02
C ALA A 85 -20.24 -7.57 12.45
N ARG A 86 -21.09 -8.47 12.94
CA ARG A 86 -20.90 -9.12 14.23
C ARG A 86 -19.56 -9.86 14.20
N ARG A 87 -18.58 -9.43 15.00
CA ARG A 87 -17.37 -10.23 15.22
C ARG A 87 -17.75 -11.46 16.03
N HIS A 88 -17.38 -12.64 15.57
CA HIS A 88 -17.30 -13.79 16.46
C HIS A 88 -16.10 -13.57 17.40
N SER A 89 -16.30 -13.78 18.69
CA SER A 89 -15.25 -13.64 19.70
C SER A 89 -14.06 -14.54 19.35
N GLY A 90 -12.88 -13.94 19.16
CA GLY A 90 -11.63 -14.63 18.80
C GLY A 90 -11.28 -14.64 17.31
N GLU A 91 -12.09 -14.02 16.44
CA GLU A 91 -11.80 -13.90 15.02
C GLU A 91 -10.97 -12.64 14.71
N LEU A 92 -9.81 -12.80 14.06
CA LEU A 92 -9.03 -11.67 13.53
C LEU A 92 -9.73 -11.11 12.28
N ALA A 93 -9.73 -9.80 12.14
CA ALA A 93 -10.28 -9.11 10.99
C ALA A 93 -9.18 -8.39 10.18
N LEU A 94 -9.24 -8.53 8.86
CA LEU A 94 -8.26 -7.99 7.93
C LEU A 94 -8.94 -7.27 6.77
N VAL A 95 -8.35 -6.16 6.33
CA VAL A 95 -8.68 -5.53 5.04
C VAL A 95 -7.50 -5.61 4.10
N VAL A 96 -7.75 -5.93 2.83
CA VAL A 96 -6.78 -5.72 1.75
C VAL A 96 -7.04 -4.35 1.15
N LEU A 97 -6.09 -3.43 1.30
CA LEU A 97 -6.20 -2.12 0.67
C LEU A 97 -5.97 -2.22 -0.84
N PRO A 98 -6.60 -1.35 -1.65
CA PRO A 98 -6.31 -1.26 -3.07
C PRO A 98 -4.82 -1.09 -3.32
N LEU A 99 -4.21 -2.05 -4.01
CA LEU A 99 -2.78 -2.03 -4.28
C LEU A 99 -2.41 -0.83 -5.13
N GLN A 100 -1.31 -0.18 -4.77
CA GLN A 100 -0.82 0.99 -5.49
C GLN A 100 -0.15 0.58 -6.80
N ASN A 101 -0.41 1.32 -7.88
CA ASN A 101 0.30 1.14 -9.14
C ASN A 101 1.60 1.95 -9.14
N PHE A 102 2.73 1.26 -9.05
CA PHE A 102 4.06 1.86 -9.10
C PHE A 102 4.77 1.63 -10.44
N SER A 103 4.00 1.27 -11.48
CA SER A 103 4.53 1.06 -12.83
C SER A 103 4.69 2.37 -13.63
N GLY A 104 4.06 3.47 -13.16
CA GLY A 104 4.07 4.76 -13.88
C GLY A 104 3.15 4.81 -15.11
N ASP A 105 2.40 3.73 -15.36
CA ASP A 105 1.45 3.60 -16.46
C ASP A 105 0.04 3.33 -15.91
N ALA A 106 -0.86 4.28 -16.07
CA ALA A 106 -2.25 4.19 -15.60
C ALA A 106 -3.03 3.04 -16.27
N GLN A 107 -2.60 2.56 -17.44
CA GLN A 107 -3.22 1.38 -18.06
C GLN A 107 -3.05 0.11 -17.21
N GLN A 108 -2.10 0.10 -16.26
CA GLN A 108 -1.89 -1.02 -15.34
C GLN A 108 -2.76 -0.95 -14.07
N ASP A 109 -3.60 0.08 -13.87
CA ASP A 109 -4.49 0.16 -12.70
C ASP A 109 -5.48 -1.01 -12.64
N ALA A 110 -5.91 -1.53 -13.80
CA ALA A 110 -6.74 -2.73 -13.86
C ALA A 110 -6.01 -3.98 -13.32
N VAL A 111 -4.69 -4.05 -13.48
CA VAL A 111 -3.86 -5.15 -12.96
C VAL A 111 -3.76 -5.07 -11.43
N THR A 112 -3.63 -3.85 -10.87
CA THR A 112 -3.55 -3.69 -9.41
C THR A 112 -4.90 -3.94 -8.76
N ASP A 113 -5.98 -3.52 -9.41
CA ASP A 113 -7.35 -3.75 -8.96
C ASP A 113 -7.74 -5.23 -8.97
N SER A 114 -7.35 -5.97 -10.00
CA SER A 114 -7.58 -7.43 -10.08
C SER A 114 -6.67 -8.22 -9.13
N MET A 115 -5.43 -7.77 -8.89
CA MET A 115 -4.57 -8.35 -7.86
C MET A 115 -5.15 -8.14 -6.45
N THR A 116 -5.69 -6.96 -6.17
CA THR A 116 -6.40 -6.68 -4.91
C THR A 116 -7.55 -7.66 -4.71
N GLU A 117 -8.35 -7.90 -5.75
CA GLU A 117 -9.45 -8.85 -5.72
C GLU A 117 -8.99 -10.29 -5.48
N ALA A 118 -7.94 -10.74 -6.18
CA ALA A 118 -7.35 -12.06 -6.00
C ALA A 118 -6.86 -12.27 -4.56
N LEU A 119 -6.24 -11.25 -3.96
CA LEU A 119 -5.81 -11.28 -2.55
C LEU A 119 -6.98 -11.35 -1.58
N THR A 120 -8.01 -10.50 -1.77
CA THR A 120 -9.23 -10.55 -0.96
C THR A 120 -9.85 -11.96 -1.02
N ALA A 121 -9.98 -12.54 -2.21
CA ALA A 121 -10.54 -13.88 -2.41
C ALA A 121 -9.69 -15.00 -1.78
N ALA A 122 -8.36 -14.95 -1.92
CA ALA A 122 -7.46 -15.95 -1.34
C ALA A 122 -7.49 -15.92 0.20
N LEU A 123 -7.47 -14.72 0.79
CA LEU A 123 -7.48 -14.55 2.25
C LEU A 123 -8.85 -14.89 2.87
N SER A 124 -9.94 -14.65 2.12
CA SER A 124 -11.30 -14.94 2.60
C SER A 124 -11.57 -16.46 2.79
N GLN A 125 -10.72 -17.32 2.22
CA GLN A 125 -10.78 -18.76 2.40
C GLN A 125 -10.14 -19.24 3.71
N MET A 126 -9.44 -18.36 4.43
CA MET A 126 -8.76 -18.71 5.68
C MET A 126 -9.74 -18.78 6.85
N SER A 127 -9.82 -19.94 7.51
CA SER A 127 -10.69 -20.11 8.68
C SER A 127 -10.29 -19.19 9.84
N GLY A 128 -11.29 -18.55 10.44
CA GLY A 128 -11.13 -17.65 11.57
C GLY A 128 -10.50 -16.30 11.23
N LEU A 129 -10.36 -15.95 9.94
CA LEU A 129 -9.96 -14.64 9.45
C LEU A 129 -11.14 -13.99 8.72
N ARG A 130 -11.70 -12.93 9.30
CA ARG A 130 -12.73 -12.12 8.65
C ARG A 130 -12.05 -11.16 7.67
N VAL A 131 -12.39 -11.24 6.39
CA VAL A 131 -11.84 -10.34 5.37
C VAL A 131 -12.88 -9.33 4.92
N ILE A 132 -12.53 -8.03 4.95
CA ILE A 132 -13.40 -6.95 4.47
C ILE A 132 -13.49 -6.99 2.95
N SER A 133 -14.70 -6.77 2.42
CA SER A 133 -14.94 -6.79 0.98
C SER A 133 -14.14 -5.72 0.23
N ARG A 134 -13.74 -6.04 -1.00
CA ARG A 134 -13.08 -5.10 -1.91
C ARG A 134 -13.86 -3.80 -2.10
N THR A 135 -15.20 -3.88 -2.21
CA THR A 135 -16.07 -2.71 -2.41
C THR A 135 -16.00 -1.74 -1.23
N SER A 136 -15.90 -2.27 -0.01
CA SER A 136 -15.72 -1.46 1.21
C SER A 136 -14.30 -0.89 1.34
N ALA A 137 -13.29 -1.56 0.78
CA ALA A 137 -11.89 -1.11 0.79
C ALA A 137 -11.59 -0.07 -0.32
N MET A 138 -12.34 -0.09 -1.42
CA MET A 138 -12.11 0.78 -2.59
C MET A 138 -12.09 2.30 -2.29
N PRO A 139 -12.93 2.84 -1.37
CA PRO A 139 -12.88 4.25 -1.00
C PRO A 139 -11.53 4.72 -0.43
N TYR A 140 -10.69 3.79 0.04
CA TYR A 140 -9.35 4.07 0.58
C TYR A 140 -8.26 4.09 -0.50
N LYS A 141 -8.58 3.80 -1.76
CA LYS A 141 -7.66 3.96 -2.90
C LYS A 141 -7.20 5.42 -2.98
N ASN A 142 -5.89 5.66 -3.00
CA ASN A 142 -5.26 6.99 -3.09
C ASN A 142 -5.69 7.98 -1.99
N ARG A 143 -6.19 7.51 -0.85
CA ARG A 143 -6.54 8.37 0.29
C ARG A 143 -5.36 8.48 1.26
N GLN A 144 -5.18 9.68 1.81
CA GLN A 144 -4.21 9.95 2.87
C GLN A 144 -4.87 9.73 4.23
N LYS A 145 -5.22 8.48 4.55
CA LYS A 145 -5.62 8.08 5.91
C LYS A 145 -4.55 7.16 6.49
N THR A 146 -4.35 7.26 7.79
CA THR A 146 -3.45 6.36 8.55
C THR A 146 -4.06 4.97 8.68
N ALA A 147 -3.23 3.95 8.89
CA ALA A 147 -3.71 2.58 9.11
C ALA A 147 -4.67 2.50 10.31
N VAL A 148 -4.37 3.26 11.38
CA VAL A 148 -5.20 3.37 12.59
C VAL A 148 -6.60 3.92 12.28
N GLU A 149 -6.71 4.96 11.45
CA GLU A 149 -8.00 5.54 11.07
C GLU A 149 -8.83 4.56 10.23
N ILE A 150 -8.20 3.92 9.24
CA ILE A 150 -8.86 2.94 8.38
C ILE A 150 -9.34 1.74 9.21
N ALA A 151 -8.51 1.24 10.12
CA ALA A 151 -8.87 0.12 10.98
C ALA A 151 -10.07 0.40 11.87
N ARG A 152 -10.15 1.62 12.43
CA ARG A 152 -11.30 2.05 13.23
C ARG A 152 -12.58 2.15 12.40
N GLU A 153 -12.48 2.65 11.17
CA GLU A 153 -13.65 2.80 10.29
C GLU A 153 -14.18 1.45 9.79
N LEU A 154 -13.29 0.52 9.47
CA LEU A 154 -13.63 -0.80 8.95
C LEU A 154 -13.77 -1.88 10.03
N ASP A 155 -13.48 -1.53 11.28
CA ASP A 155 -13.50 -2.44 12.42
C ASP A 155 -12.58 -3.66 12.19
N VAL A 156 -11.32 -3.43 11.79
CA VAL A 156 -10.32 -4.47 11.51
C VAL A 156 -9.11 -4.39 12.44
N ASP A 157 -8.43 -5.52 12.61
CA ASP A 157 -7.21 -5.62 13.42
C ASP A 157 -5.98 -5.39 12.54
N TRP A 158 -5.98 -5.94 11.32
CA TRP A 158 -4.85 -5.89 10.40
C TRP A 158 -5.18 -5.25 9.04
N LEU A 159 -4.19 -4.59 8.44
CA LEU A 159 -4.24 -4.10 7.07
C LEU A 159 -3.19 -4.83 6.24
N LEU A 160 -3.59 -5.32 5.07
CA LEU A 160 -2.66 -5.71 4.02
C LEU A 160 -2.56 -4.57 3.02
N GLU A 161 -1.38 -3.96 2.95
CA GLU A 161 -1.05 -2.90 2.02
C GLU A 161 -0.04 -3.40 0.99
N GLY A 162 0.11 -2.68 -0.12
CA GLY A 162 1.11 -3.04 -1.10
C GLY A 162 1.07 -2.24 -2.38
N SER A 163 1.94 -2.65 -3.29
CA SER A 163 2.07 -2.07 -4.62
C SER A 163 2.38 -3.14 -5.67
N VAL A 164 2.02 -2.84 -6.90
CA VAL A 164 2.39 -3.63 -8.07
C VAL A 164 3.23 -2.76 -8.99
N THR A 165 4.38 -3.28 -9.40
CA THR A 165 5.23 -2.72 -10.44
C THR A 165 5.35 -3.72 -11.56
N ARG A 166 4.95 -3.33 -12.76
CA ARG A 166 5.14 -4.11 -13.98
C ARG A 166 6.15 -3.42 -14.89
N SER A 167 7.10 -4.18 -15.41
CA SER A 167 8.07 -3.70 -16.40
C SER A 167 8.37 -4.83 -17.38
N GLY A 168 7.91 -4.65 -18.63
CA GLY A 168 7.99 -5.68 -19.66
C GLY A 168 7.29 -6.98 -19.23
N ASP A 169 8.07 -8.05 -19.16
CA ASP A 169 7.66 -9.39 -18.75
C ASP A 169 7.82 -9.63 -17.25
N ARG A 170 8.10 -8.62 -16.42
CA ARG A 170 8.26 -8.79 -14.97
C ARG A 170 7.17 -8.09 -14.20
N VAL A 171 6.66 -8.78 -13.19
CA VAL A 171 5.76 -8.21 -12.17
C VAL A 171 6.41 -8.39 -10.81
N ARG A 172 6.51 -7.29 -10.09
CA ARG A 172 6.86 -7.24 -8.67
C ARG A 172 5.62 -6.83 -7.90
N VAL A 173 5.23 -7.64 -6.93
CA VAL A 173 4.26 -7.25 -5.91
C VAL A 173 5.00 -7.02 -4.62
N THR A 174 4.86 -5.85 -4.02
CA THR A 174 5.30 -5.60 -2.64
C THR A 174 4.06 -5.68 -1.77
N ALA A 175 4.10 -6.45 -0.69
CA ALA A 175 3.01 -6.51 0.27
C ALA A 175 3.56 -6.37 1.69
N GLN A 176 2.76 -5.75 2.55
CA GLN A 176 3.08 -5.56 3.96
C GLN A 176 1.82 -5.78 4.79
N LEU A 177 1.97 -6.49 5.90
CA LEU A 177 0.92 -6.71 6.88
C LEU A 177 1.17 -5.79 8.07
N VAL A 178 0.20 -4.97 8.40
CA VAL A 178 0.28 -3.96 9.45
C VAL A 178 -0.68 -4.33 10.58
N ASP A 179 -0.17 -4.32 11.81
CA ASP A 179 -1.00 -4.30 13.02
C ASP A 179 -1.49 -2.87 13.23
N ALA A 180 -2.79 -2.65 13.06
CA ALA A 180 -3.36 -1.31 13.10
C ALA A 180 -3.48 -0.73 14.52
N SER A 181 -3.36 -1.56 15.55
CA SER A 181 -3.42 -1.11 16.94
C SER A 181 -2.09 -0.49 17.36
N ALA A 182 -0.98 -1.03 16.85
CA ALA A 182 0.38 -0.56 17.11
C ALA A 182 0.93 0.35 16.01
N ASP A 183 0.28 0.40 14.83
CA ASP A 183 0.81 1.04 13.62
C ASP A 183 2.19 0.47 13.23
N GLU A 184 2.35 -0.85 13.41
CA GLU A 184 3.61 -1.57 13.20
C GLU A 184 3.48 -2.63 12.10
N HIS A 185 4.52 -2.78 11.28
CA HIS A 185 4.57 -3.85 10.29
C HIS A 185 4.87 -5.19 10.97
N LEU A 186 3.95 -6.15 10.84
CA LEU A 186 4.19 -7.54 11.20
C LEU A 186 5.19 -8.20 10.24
N TRP A 187 5.11 -7.85 8.95
CA TRP A 187 6.11 -8.20 7.93
C TRP A 187 5.95 -7.35 6.68
N ALA A 188 7.00 -7.32 5.84
CA ALA A 188 6.98 -6.73 4.51
C ALA A 188 7.83 -7.57 3.54
N HIS A 189 7.25 -8.02 2.43
CA HIS A 189 7.91 -8.89 1.46
C HIS A 189 7.68 -8.41 0.01
N ALA A 190 8.60 -8.82 -0.89
CA ALA A 190 8.48 -8.61 -2.32
C ALA A 190 8.40 -9.96 -3.06
N TYR A 191 7.48 -10.04 -4.02
CA TYR A 191 7.19 -11.22 -4.82
C TYR A 191 7.46 -10.88 -6.28
N ASP A 192 8.59 -11.38 -6.79
CA ASP A 192 9.00 -11.20 -8.17
C ASP A 192 8.58 -12.41 -9.02
N ARG A 193 7.93 -12.13 -10.16
CA ARG A 193 7.52 -13.14 -11.14
C ARG A 193 7.77 -12.67 -12.56
N THR A 194 8.15 -13.61 -13.41
CA THR A 194 8.13 -13.42 -14.87
C THR A 194 6.75 -13.76 -15.40
N VAL A 195 6.16 -12.83 -16.13
CA VAL A 195 4.84 -12.92 -16.75
C VAL A 195 4.95 -13.80 -18.00
N GLY A 196 4.70 -15.09 -17.81
CA GLY A 196 4.27 -15.97 -18.91
C GLY A 196 2.75 -15.91 -19.07
N ASP A 197 2.04 -16.13 -17.96
CA ASP A 197 0.59 -16.01 -17.84
C ASP A 197 0.28 -15.12 -16.61
N LEU A 198 -0.34 -13.98 -16.84
CA LEU A 198 -0.67 -13.01 -15.78
C LEU A 198 -1.63 -13.58 -14.74
N LEU A 199 -2.57 -14.45 -15.15
CA LEU A 199 -3.53 -15.06 -14.22
C LEU A 199 -2.84 -16.08 -13.32
N MET A 200 -1.91 -16.88 -13.86
CA MET A 200 -1.10 -17.78 -13.02
C MET A 200 -0.27 -16.98 -12.02
N VAL A 201 0.41 -15.92 -12.46
CA VAL A 201 1.22 -15.06 -11.59
C VAL A 201 0.35 -14.46 -10.47
N GLN A 202 -0.86 -13.99 -10.78
CA GLN A 202 -1.81 -13.50 -9.79
C GLN A 202 -2.14 -14.55 -8.74
N GLY A 203 -2.51 -15.77 -9.17
CA GLY A 203 -2.83 -16.87 -8.26
C GLY A 203 -1.65 -17.28 -7.36
N GLU A 204 -0.46 -17.40 -7.94
CA GLU A 204 0.76 -17.76 -7.20
C GLU A 204 1.13 -16.72 -6.13
N VAL A 205 1.07 -15.44 -6.50
CA VAL A 205 1.40 -14.33 -5.60
C VAL A 205 0.35 -14.24 -4.49
N ALA A 206 -0.94 -14.34 -4.82
CA ALA A 206 -2.01 -14.34 -3.83
C ALA A 206 -1.88 -15.49 -2.83
N ALA A 207 -1.58 -16.70 -3.32
CA ALA A 207 -1.34 -17.86 -2.47
C ALA A 207 -0.09 -17.71 -1.59
N ALA A 208 0.97 -17.07 -2.11
CA ALA A 208 2.19 -16.80 -1.33
C ALA A 208 1.93 -15.82 -0.19
N ILE A 209 1.23 -14.72 -0.47
CA ILE A 209 0.86 -13.74 0.55
C ILE A 209 -0.06 -14.35 1.60
N ALA A 210 -1.05 -15.16 1.20
CA ALA A 210 -1.94 -15.86 2.13
C ALA A 210 -1.17 -16.77 3.09
N ARG A 211 -0.12 -17.46 2.63
CA ARG A 211 0.76 -18.26 3.49
C ARG A 211 1.54 -17.40 4.50
N ASP A 212 2.01 -16.23 4.09
CA ASP A 212 2.72 -15.33 5.01
C ASP A 212 1.77 -14.70 6.05
N VAL A 213 0.53 -14.36 5.66
CA VAL A 213 -0.52 -13.96 6.62
C VAL A 213 -0.82 -15.09 7.61
N ALA A 214 -0.94 -16.34 7.14
CA ALA A 214 -1.16 -17.48 8.01
C ALA A 214 -0.02 -17.70 9.01
N ARG A 215 1.24 -17.48 8.59
CA ARG A 215 2.41 -17.57 9.47
C ARG A 215 2.38 -16.46 10.54
N ALA A 216 2.07 -15.23 10.16
CA ALA A 216 1.96 -14.11 11.10
C ALA A 216 0.89 -14.39 12.18
N ARG A 217 -0.26 -14.93 11.77
CA ARG A 217 -1.33 -15.38 12.68
C ARG A 217 -0.89 -16.45 13.65
N ALA A 218 -0.14 -17.45 13.18
CA ALA A 218 0.34 -18.54 14.02
C ALA A 218 1.44 -18.10 14.99
N GLY A 219 2.23 -17.08 14.65
CA GLY A 219 3.31 -16.57 15.49
C GLY A 219 2.89 -15.55 16.57
N GLY A 220 1.64 -15.08 16.54
CA GLY A 220 1.07 -14.16 17.53
C GLY A 220 0.23 -14.85 18.62
N GLN A 221 0.20 -16.19 18.67
CA GLN A 221 -0.48 -16.99 19.71
C GLN A 221 0.52 -17.61 20.68
#